data_AF-A0A349MK10-F1
#
_entry.id   AF-A0A349MK10-F1
#
_cell.length_a   1.000
_cell.length_b   1.000
_cell.length_c   1.000
_cell.angle_alpha   90.00
_cell.angle_beta   90.00
_cell.angle_gamma   90.00
#
_symmetry.space_group_name_H-M   'P 1'
#
loop_
_entity.id
_entity.type
_entity.pdbx_description
1 polymer ?
#
loop_
_entity_poly.entity_id
_entity_poly.type
_entity_poly.pdbx_seq_one_letter_code
_entity_poly.pdbx_strand_id
1 'polypeptide(L)'
;MISFKLCSLVISFIFIVIISAYGKTMNQCKDQDGKYFLSVKPCGQDEKQKQIEADRQKHIEADRQTQIEAELSQQNYKELNLFSLRSMGMDAVISDIKETQTGGNAEQMIQTGINLNGHLCAKVIKIKPLKINGGYEVTCIAMRGGNAEKTYMLDALKGVASEL
;
A
#
# COMPACT_ATOMS: atom_id res chain seq x y z
N MET A 1 41.83 -15.51 61.60
CA MET A 1 41.73 -14.75 60.33
C MET A 1 41.56 -15.71 59.15
N ILE A 2 40.36 -16.23 58.86
CA ILE A 2 40.11 -17.11 57.69
C ILE A 2 38.84 -16.70 56.89
N SER A 3 38.05 -15.73 57.33
CA SER A 3 36.73 -15.45 56.71
C SER A 3 36.71 -14.53 55.48
N PHE A 4 37.83 -13.99 55.01
CA PHE A 4 37.81 -13.01 53.90
C PHE A 4 38.10 -13.58 52.50
N LYS A 5 38.62 -14.83 52.40
CA LYS A 5 39.00 -15.42 51.10
C LYS A 5 37.86 -16.12 50.35
N LEU A 6 36.82 -16.57 51.05
CA LEU A 6 35.69 -17.27 50.42
C LEU A 6 34.71 -16.32 49.70
N CYS A 7 34.60 -15.06 50.13
CA CYS A 7 33.61 -14.13 49.57
C CYS A 7 33.99 -13.62 48.17
N SER A 8 35.28 -13.48 47.87
CA SER A 8 35.76 -12.97 46.57
C SER A 8 35.62 -13.98 45.42
N LEU A 9 35.66 -15.29 45.71
CA LEU A 9 35.54 -16.33 44.69
C LEU A 9 34.09 -16.53 44.21
N VAL A 10 33.12 -16.43 45.12
CA VAL A 10 31.69 -16.62 44.79
C VAL A 10 31.17 -15.48 43.90
N ILE A 11 31.63 -14.25 44.11
CA ILE A 11 31.26 -13.08 43.28
C ILE A 11 31.83 -13.21 41.87
N SER A 12 33.03 -13.76 41.71
CA SER A 12 33.67 -13.96 40.40
C SER A 12 32.96 -15.04 39.57
N PHE A 13 32.47 -16.10 40.19
CA PHE A 13 31.73 -17.15 39.49
C PHE A 13 30.33 -16.69 39.05
N ILE A 14 29.64 -15.89 39.86
CA ILE A 14 28.34 -15.32 39.48
C ILE A 14 28.49 -14.38 38.28
N PHE A 15 29.56 -13.57 38.23
CA PHE A 15 29.84 -12.70 37.07
C PHE A 15 30.09 -13.48 35.78
N ILE A 16 30.81 -14.61 35.85
CA ILE A 16 31.12 -15.43 34.66
C ILE A 16 29.85 -16.11 34.12
N VAL A 17 28.95 -16.58 35.00
CA VAL A 17 27.70 -17.23 34.58
C VAL A 17 26.72 -16.22 33.97
N ILE A 18 26.68 -14.98 34.45
CA ILE A 18 25.81 -13.93 33.89
C ILE A 18 26.27 -13.53 32.48
N ILE A 19 27.58 -13.46 32.20
CA ILE A 19 28.08 -13.10 30.86
C ILE A 19 27.72 -14.18 29.82
N SER A 20 27.71 -15.46 30.20
CA SER A 20 27.38 -16.55 29.27
C SER A 20 25.89 -16.64 28.91
N ALA A 21 25.00 -16.06 29.71
CA ALA A 21 23.54 -16.12 29.47
C ALA A 21 23.03 -15.02 28.52
N TYR A 22 23.80 -13.95 28.30
CA TYR A 22 23.40 -12.81 27.46
C TYR A 22 24.24 -12.62 26.20
N GLY A 23 25.12 -13.57 25.87
CA GLY A 23 25.98 -13.52 24.69
C GLY A 23 25.18 -13.67 23.38
N LYS A 24 24.58 -12.58 22.88
CA LYS A 24 24.20 -12.52 21.46
C LYS A 24 25.49 -12.54 20.64
N THR A 25 25.64 -13.53 19.77
CA THR A 25 26.78 -13.64 18.84
C THR A 25 26.74 -12.44 17.87
N MET A 26 27.79 -11.62 17.91
CA MET A 26 27.93 -10.46 17.03
C MET A 26 28.55 -10.90 15.70
N ASN A 27 27.94 -10.51 14.58
CA ASN A 27 28.44 -10.78 13.24
C ASN A 27 29.26 -9.58 12.75
N GLN A 28 30.45 -9.81 12.18
CA GLN A 28 31.18 -8.78 11.44
C GLN A 28 30.60 -8.65 10.04
N CYS A 29 29.96 -7.52 9.77
CA CYS A 29 29.39 -7.18 8.47
C CYS A 29 30.27 -6.15 7.76
N LYS A 30 30.27 -6.18 6.43
CA LYS A 30 31.03 -5.26 5.58
C LYS A 30 30.05 -4.35 4.85
N ASP A 31 30.26 -3.04 4.96
CA ASP A 31 29.47 -2.02 4.28
C ASP A 31 29.89 -1.87 2.80
N GLN A 32 29.11 -1.14 2.00
CA GLN A 32 29.37 -0.87 0.58
C GLN A 32 30.70 -0.14 0.35
N ASP A 33 31.16 0.66 1.32
CA ASP A 33 32.46 1.32 1.34
C ASP A 33 33.62 0.42 1.83
N GLY A 34 33.34 -0.86 2.10
CA GLY A 34 34.30 -1.85 2.56
C GLY A 34 34.70 -1.75 4.04
N LYS A 35 34.06 -0.89 4.83
CA LYS A 35 34.26 -0.77 6.28
C LYS A 35 33.53 -1.87 7.03
N TYR A 36 34.17 -2.40 8.08
CA TYR A 36 33.59 -3.43 8.93
C TYR A 36 32.83 -2.83 10.11
N PHE A 37 31.65 -3.37 10.39
CA PHE A 37 30.86 -3.04 11.58
C PHE A 37 30.31 -4.31 12.23
N LEU A 38 30.03 -4.25 13.53
CA LEU A 38 29.46 -5.36 14.28
C LEU A 38 27.94 -5.23 14.30
N SER A 39 27.23 -6.26 13.83
CA SER A 39 25.78 -6.33 13.87
C SER A 39 25.31 -7.52 14.68
N VAL A 40 24.27 -7.30 15.47
CA VAL A 40 23.57 -8.34 16.22
C VAL A 40 22.68 -9.19 15.29
N LYS A 41 22.38 -8.69 14.08
CA LYS A 41 21.65 -9.41 13.03
C LYS A 41 22.62 -10.03 12.01
N PRO A 42 22.25 -11.14 11.35
CA PRO A 42 22.98 -11.68 10.20
C PRO A 42 23.06 -10.65 9.06
N CYS A 43 24.24 -10.47 8.49
CA CYS A 43 24.49 -9.50 7.43
C CYS A 43 23.58 -9.76 6.21
N GLY A 44 22.90 -8.72 5.70
CA GLY A 44 22.02 -8.82 4.51
C GLY A 44 20.55 -9.21 4.76
N GLN A 45 20.13 -9.37 6.02
CA GLN A 45 18.71 -9.64 6.33
C GLN A 45 17.79 -8.41 6.13
N ASP A 46 18.29 -7.19 6.36
CA ASP A 46 17.46 -5.99 6.28
C ASP A 46 17.04 -5.65 4.83
N GLU A 47 17.89 -5.92 3.82
CA GLU A 47 17.55 -5.76 2.40
C GLU A 47 16.59 -6.85 1.89
N LYS A 48 16.82 -8.12 2.27
CA LYS A 48 15.90 -9.21 1.92
C LYS A 48 14.52 -9.04 2.54
N GLN A 49 14.44 -8.57 3.79
CA GLN A 49 13.15 -8.28 4.44
C GLN A 49 12.41 -7.15 3.71
N LYS A 50 13.11 -6.07 3.33
CA LYS A 50 12.53 -4.96 2.58
C LYS A 50 12.02 -5.38 1.20
N GLN A 51 12.73 -6.29 0.53
CA GLN A 51 12.31 -6.85 -0.76
C GLN A 51 11.06 -7.73 -0.62
N ILE A 52 11.06 -8.64 0.36
CA ILE A 52 9.91 -9.52 0.65
C ILE A 52 8.66 -8.71 0.98
N GLU A 53 8.80 -7.59 1.70
CA GLU A 53 7.67 -6.74 2.05
C GLU A 53 7.12 -5.94 0.85
N ALA A 54 7.99 -5.43 -0.02
CA ALA A 54 7.58 -4.79 -1.26
C ALA A 54 6.87 -5.76 -2.21
N ASP A 55 7.35 -7.00 -2.33
CA ASP A 55 6.72 -8.03 -3.16
C ASP A 55 5.38 -8.48 -2.59
N ARG A 56 5.25 -8.54 -1.25
CA ARG A 56 3.96 -8.80 -0.58
C ARG A 56 2.94 -7.70 -0.86
N GLN A 57 3.36 -6.43 -0.78
CA GLN A 57 2.49 -5.28 -1.06
C GLN A 57 2.00 -5.30 -2.52
N LYS A 58 2.87 -5.65 -3.48
CA LYS A 58 2.48 -5.80 -4.89
C LYS A 58 1.43 -6.89 -5.09
N HIS A 59 1.59 -8.04 -4.43
CA HIS A 59 0.63 -9.14 -4.55
C HIS A 59 -0.74 -8.75 -3.96
N ILE A 60 -0.76 -8.08 -2.80
CA ILE A 60 -2.00 -7.60 -2.17
C ILE A 60 -2.73 -6.58 -3.06
N GLU A 61 -1.97 -5.70 -3.74
CA GLU A 61 -2.57 -4.73 -4.66
C GLU A 61 -3.16 -5.41 -5.89
N ALA A 62 -2.43 -6.37 -6.48
CA ALA A 62 -2.91 -7.14 -7.62
C ALA A 62 -4.16 -7.96 -7.28
N ASP A 63 -4.20 -8.61 -6.11
CA ASP A 63 -5.36 -9.37 -5.65
C ASP A 63 -6.58 -8.46 -5.44
N ARG A 64 -6.39 -7.29 -4.82
CA ARG A 64 -7.46 -6.30 -4.60
C ARG A 64 -8.02 -5.82 -5.94
N GLN A 65 -7.14 -5.49 -6.87
CA GLN A 65 -7.52 -5.01 -8.18
C GLN A 65 -8.28 -6.10 -8.96
N THR A 66 -7.85 -7.36 -8.84
CA THR A 66 -8.54 -8.52 -9.42
C THR A 66 -9.95 -8.70 -8.83
N GLN A 67 -10.15 -8.44 -7.54
CA GLN A 67 -11.47 -8.50 -6.91
C GLN A 67 -12.41 -7.40 -7.43
N ILE A 68 -11.91 -6.17 -7.57
CA ILE A 68 -12.69 -5.05 -8.12
C ILE A 68 -13.03 -5.31 -9.61
N GLU A 69 -12.09 -5.84 -10.38
CA GLU A 69 -12.30 -6.25 -11.76
C GLU A 69 -13.35 -7.35 -11.92
N ALA A 70 -13.39 -8.32 -11.01
CA ALA A 70 -14.39 -9.38 -11.02
C ALA A 70 -15.81 -8.91 -10.64
N GLU A 71 -15.93 -7.85 -9.85
CA GLU A 71 -17.22 -7.30 -9.41
C GLU A 71 -17.86 -6.34 -10.44
N LEU A 72 -17.07 -5.75 -11.35
CA LEU A 72 -17.58 -4.81 -12.34
C LEU A 72 -17.92 -5.49 -13.68
N SER A 73 -19.12 -5.22 -14.19
CA SER A 73 -19.50 -5.65 -15.54
C SER A 73 -18.68 -4.89 -16.61
N GLN A 74 -18.52 -5.48 -17.81
CA GLN A 74 -17.90 -4.81 -18.96
C GLN A 74 -18.57 -3.47 -19.32
N GLN A 75 -19.88 -3.34 -19.06
CA GLN A 75 -20.61 -2.09 -19.25
C GLN A 75 -20.19 -1.04 -18.21
N ASN A 76 -20.01 -1.44 -16.96
CA ASN A 76 -19.55 -0.55 -15.89
C ASN A 76 -18.17 0.03 -16.21
N TYR A 77 -17.28 -0.78 -16.78
CA TYR A 77 -15.96 -0.32 -17.24
C TYR A 77 -16.05 0.78 -18.30
N LYS A 78 -16.93 0.61 -19.30
CA LYS A 78 -17.12 1.61 -20.36
C LYS A 78 -17.67 2.92 -19.78
N GLU A 79 -18.60 2.84 -18.84
CA GLU A 79 -19.16 4.02 -18.17
C GLU A 79 -18.12 4.72 -17.28
N LEU A 80 -17.31 4.00 -16.51
CA LEU A 80 -16.28 4.62 -15.67
C LEU A 80 -15.12 5.22 -16.49
N ASN A 81 -14.82 4.65 -17.66
CA ASN A 81 -13.93 5.29 -18.61
C ASN A 81 -14.54 6.57 -19.18
N LEU A 82 -15.83 6.54 -19.52
CA LEU A 82 -16.59 7.71 -19.97
C LEU A 82 -16.56 8.84 -18.94
N PHE A 83 -16.74 8.51 -17.65
CA PHE A 83 -16.64 9.45 -16.55
C PHE A 83 -15.33 10.24 -16.59
N SER A 84 -14.20 9.54 -16.72
CA SER A 84 -12.88 10.17 -16.76
C SER A 84 -12.73 11.07 -17.99
N LEU A 85 -13.16 10.60 -19.17
CA LEU A 85 -13.09 11.39 -20.40
C LEU A 85 -13.91 12.69 -20.28
N ARG A 86 -15.14 12.60 -19.75
CA ARG A 86 -16.01 13.77 -19.54
C ARG A 86 -15.47 14.70 -18.46
N SER A 87 -14.84 14.16 -17.42
CA SER A 87 -14.14 14.95 -16.39
C SER A 87 -12.98 15.76 -16.96
N MET A 88 -12.35 15.27 -18.04
CA MET A 88 -11.32 16.01 -18.78
C MET A 88 -11.91 17.04 -19.77
N GLY A 89 -13.24 17.18 -19.83
CA GLY A 89 -13.94 18.08 -20.74
C GLY A 89 -14.13 17.53 -22.16
N MET A 90 -13.92 16.22 -22.38
CA MET A 90 -14.20 15.60 -23.68
C MET A 90 -15.69 15.25 -23.79
N ASP A 91 -16.33 15.64 -24.90
CA ASP A 91 -17.68 15.20 -25.25
C ASP A 91 -17.63 13.81 -25.88
N ALA A 92 -17.22 12.82 -25.08
CA ALA A 92 -17.14 11.43 -25.48
C ALA A 92 -18.50 10.74 -25.37
N VAL A 93 -18.80 9.80 -26.27
CA VAL A 93 -19.94 8.88 -26.14
C VAL A 93 -19.46 7.44 -25.94
N ILE A 94 -20.31 6.59 -25.36
CA ILE A 94 -19.97 5.18 -25.05
C ILE A 94 -19.49 4.42 -26.30
N SER A 95 -19.99 4.78 -27.49
CA SER A 95 -19.57 4.21 -28.77
C SER A 95 -18.11 4.48 -29.15
N ASP A 96 -17.50 5.52 -28.59
CA ASP A 96 -16.13 5.92 -28.90
C ASP A 96 -15.10 5.12 -28.07
N ILE A 97 -15.55 4.50 -26.98
CA ILE A 97 -14.71 3.72 -26.07
C ILE A 97 -14.52 2.33 -26.66
N LYS A 98 -13.43 2.17 -27.41
CA LYS A 98 -13.01 0.86 -27.92
C LYS A 98 -12.73 -0.07 -26.74
N GLU A 99 -13.23 -1.29 -26.84
CA GLU A 99 -13.06 -2.36 -25.86
C GLU A 99 -11.59 -2.73 -25.60
N THR A 100 -10.65 -2.24 -26.40
CA THR A 100 -9.20 -2.38 -26.19
C THR A 100 -8.60 -1.33 -25.26
N GLN A 101 -9.30 -0.24 -24.92
CA GLN A 101 -8.88 0.75 -23.92
C GLN A 101 -9.34 0.40 -22.49
N THR A 102 -10.11 -0.67 -22.31
CA THR A 102 -10.55 -1.14 -20.98
C THR A 102 -9.43 -1.84 -20.19
N GLY A 103 -8.24 -2.03 -20.78
CA GLY A 103 -7.05 -2.50 -20.06
C GLY A 103 -6.35 -1.42 -19.22
N GLY A 104 -6.82 -0.17 -19.28
CA GLY A 104 -6.41 0.87 -18.34
C GLY A 104 -7.04 0.63 -16.98
N ASN A 105 -6.25 0.67 -15.91
CA ASN A 105 -6.72 0.45 -14.54
C ASN A 105 -7.87 1.44 -14.22
N ALA A 106 -9.11 0.96 -14.17
CA ALA A 106 -10.30 1.81 -14.00
C ALA A 106 -10.22 2.65 -12.72
N GLU A 107 -9.54 2.15 -11.69
CA GLU A 107 -9.26 2.87 -10.46
C GLU A 107 -8.51 4.16 -10.71
N GLN A 108 -7.50 4.14 -11.58
CA GLN A 108 -6.71 5.32 -11.92
C GLN A 108 -7.52 6.32 -12.73
N MET A 109 -8.39 5.84 -13.63
CA MET A 109 -9.26 6.71 -14.42
C MET A 109 -10.30 7.39 -13.53
N ILE A 110 -10.89 6.66 -12.60
CA ILE A 110 -11.81 7.19 -11.60
C ILE A 110 -11.12 8.16 -10.67
N GLN A 111 -9.95 7.80 -10.14
CA GLN A 111 -9.13 8.68 -9.31
C GLN A 111 -8.84 10.00 -10.02
N THR A 112 -8.43 9.92 -11.29
CA THR A 112 -8.15 11.10 -12.12
C THR A 112 -9.41 11.93 -12.30
N GLY A 113 -10.54 11.33 -12.66
CA GLY A 113 -11.80 12.06 -12.83
C GLY A 113 -12.29 12.72 -11.54
N ILE A 114 -12.19 12.07 -10.38
CA ILE A 114 -12.52 12.65 -9.07
C ILE A 114 -11.63 13.87 -8.79
N ASN A 115 -10.33 13.76 -9.05
CA ASN A 115 -9.38 14.85 -8.83
C ASN A 115 -9.63 16.04 -9.79
N LEU A 116 -9.99 15.76 -11.05
CA LEU A 116 -10.36 16.80 -12.02
C LEU A 116 -11.67 17.51 -11.68
N ASN A 117 -12.55 16.85 -10.95
CA ASN A 117 -13.78 17.44 -10.39
C ASN A 117 -13.50 18.31 -9.13
N GLY A 118 -12.24 18.51 -8.74
CA GLY A 118 -11.86 19.36 -7.61
C GLY A 118 -11.84 18.65 -6.26
N HIS A 119 -12.00 17.33 -6.23
CA HIS A 119 -11.95 16.52 -5.01
C HIS A 119 -10.57 15.93 -4.78
N LEU A 120 -10.35 15.32 -3.61
CA LEU A 120 -9.10 14.64 -3.30
C LEU A 120 -9.32 13.13 -3.21
N CYS A 121 -8.66 12.41 -4.13
CA CYS A 121 -8.61 10.96 -4.19
C CYS A 121 -7.17 10.51 -4.43
N ALA A 122 -6.56 9.92 -3.41
CA ALA A 122 -5.23 9.34 -3.48
C ALA A 122 -5.26 7.88 -3.95
N LYS A 123 -6.30 7.13 -3.57
CA LYS A 123 -6.48 5.72 -3.93
C LYS A 123 -7.94 5.30 -3.82
N VAL A 124 -8.48 4.71 -4.87
CA VAL A 124 -9.80 4.08 -4.85
C VAL A 124 -9.74 2.77 -4.06
N ILE A 125 -10.66 2.59 -3.12
CA ILE A 125 -10.72 1.37 -2.30
C ILE A 125 -11.97 0.54 -2.56
N LYS A 126 -13.04 1.17 -3.05
CA LYS A 126 -14.30 0.50 -3.35
C LYS A 126 -15.07 1.24 -4.43
N ILE A 127 -15.68 0.49 -5.34
CA ILE A 127 -16.59 1.00 -6.37
C ILE A 127 -17.88 0.20 -6.26
N LYS A 128 -19.02 0.89 -6.16
CA LYS A 128 -20.33 0.25 -6.07
C LYS A 128 -21.29 0.89 -7.07
N PRO A 129 -21.85 0.13 -8.02
CA PRO A 129 -22.87 0.66 -8.91
C PRO A 129 -24.14 1.00 -8.12
N LEU A 130 -24.74 2.15 -8.43
CA LEU A 130 -26.01 2.59 -7.87
C LEU A 130 -27.17 2.12 -8.76
N LYS A 131 -28.40 2.19 -8.22
CA LYS A 131 -29.63 1.83 -8.97
C LYS A 131 -30.02 2.87 -10.04
N ILE A 132 -29.29 3.97 -10.14
CA ILE A 132 -29.50 5.01 -11.15
C ILE A 132 -28.54 4.77 -12.33
N ASN A 133 -29.00 5.04 -13.55
CA ASN A 133 -28.21 4.80 -14.74
C ASN A 133 -26.92 5.64 -14.73
N GLY A 134 -25.76 5.00 -14.89
CA GLY A 134 -24.45 5.65 -14.84
C GLY A 134 -24.04 6.20 -13.47
N GLY A 135 -24.73 5.84 -12.38
CA GLY A 135 -24.38 6.27 -11.03
C GLY A 135 -23.47 5.28 -10.31
N TYR A 136 -22.44 5.79 -9.65
CA TYR A 136 -21.51 4.98 -8.85
C TYR A 136 -21.23 5.63 -7.51
N GLU A 137 -21.11 4.81 -6.47
CA GLU A 137 -20.60 5.20 -5.16
C GLU A 137 -19.15 4.71 -5.07
N VAL A 138 -18.21 5.64 -4.94
CA VAL A 138 -16.79 5.35 -4.91
C VAL A 138 -16.21 5.82 -3.58
N THR A 139 -15.64 4.88 -2.84
CA THR A 139 -14.88 5.20 -1.63
C THR A 139 -13.40 5.27 -1.97
N CYS A 140 -12.73 6.31 -1.50
CA CYS A 140 -11.31 6.51 -1.71
C CYS A 140 -10.61 7.02 -0.45
N ILE A 141 -9.29 6.87 -0.40
CA ILE A 141 -8.43 7.51 0.59
C ILE A 141 -8.18 8.96 0.13
N ALA A 142 -8.58 9.94 0.92
CA ALA A 142 -8.55 11.36 0.52
C ALA A 142 -7.14 11.98 0.54
N MET A 143 -6.21 11.48 1.37
CA MET A 143 -4.88 12.08 1.54
C MET A 143 -3.76 11.09 1.23
N ARG A 144 -2.69 11.58 0.59
CA ARG A 144 -1.47 10.79 0.34
C ARG A 144 -0.77 10.50 1.67
N GLY A 145 -0.76 9.23 2.08
CA GLY A 145 -0.19 8.79 3.36
C GLY A 145 -1.14 8.90 4.57
N GLY A 146 -2.41 9.26 4.36
CA GLY A 146 -3.45 9.20 5.37
C GLY A 146 -4.31 7.94 5.23
N ASN A 147 -5.14 7.68 6.25
CA ASN A 147 -6.14 6.59 6.24
C ASN A 147 -7.58 7.13 6.24
N ALA A 148 -7.75 8.43 5.97
CA ALA A 148 -9.06 9.06 5.93
C ALA A 148 -9.78 8.63 4.65
N GLU A 149 -10.86 7.87 4.82
CA GLU A 149 -11.74 7.48 3.73
C GLU A 149 -12.78 8.56 3.48
N LYS A 150 -13.04 8.84 2.21
CA LYS A 150 -14.15 9.67 1.73
C LYS A 150 -14.93 8.92 0.66
N THR A 151 -16.23 9.13 0.65
CA THR A 151 -17.13 8.55 -0.34
C THR A 151 -17.64 9.63 -1.27
N TYR A 152 -17.61 9.34 -2.57
CA TYR A 152 -18.08 10.21 -3.63
C TYR A 152 -19.18 9.50 -4.41
N MET A 153 -20.18 10.28 -4.82
CA MET A 153 -21.14 9.88 -5.83
C MET A 153 -20.66 10.37 -7.19
N LEU A 154 -20.54 9.44 -8.15
CA LEU A 154 -20.17 9.73 -9.52
C LEU A 154 -21.41 9.62 -10.42
N ASP A 155 -21.59 10.61 -11.27
CA ASP A 155 -22.46 10.54 -12.44
C ASP A 155 -21.56 10.37 -13.67
N ALA A 156 -21.39 9.13 -14.10
CA ALA A 156 -20.50 8.77 -15.19
C ALA A 156 -20.95 9.33 -16.54
N LEU A 157 -22.26 9.50 -16.70
CA LEU A 157 -22.83 10.12 -17.87
C LEU A 157 -22.57 11.63 -17.86
N LYS A 158 -22.60 12.32 -16.72
CA LYS A 158 -22.30 13.75 -16.69
C LYS A 158 -20.81 14.08 -16.55
N GLY A 159 -19.99 13.10 -16.17
CA GLY A 159 -18.58 13.34 -15.83
C GLY A 159 -18.40 14.10 -14.51
N VAL A 160 -19.38 14.03 -13.62
CA VAL A 160 -19.41 14.81 -12.37
C VAL A 160 -19.19 13.92 -11.16
N ALA A 161 -18.39 14.40 -10.21
CA ALA A 161 -18.23 13.79 -8.90
C ALA A 161 -18.72 14.75 -7.80
N SER A 162 -19.40 14.22 -6.78
CA SER A 162 -19.87 14.99 -5.63
C SER A 162 -19.59 14.22 -4.34
N GLU A 163 -19.16 14.93 -3.29
CA GLU A 163 -18.99 14.34 -1.96
C GLU A 163 -20.37 14.02 -1.36
N LEU A 164 -20.47 12.86 -0.69
CA LEU A 164 -21.66 12.42 0.04
C LEU A 164 -21.65 12.87 1.50
#